data_AF-A0A1T5EYK3-F1
#
_entry.id   AF-A0A1T5EYK3-F1
#
_cell.length_a   1.000
_cell.length_b   1.000
_cell.length_c   1.000
_cell.angle_alpha   90.00
_cell.angle_beta   90.00
_cell.angle_gamma   90.00
#
_symmetry.space_group_name_H-M   'P 1'
#
loop_
_entity.id
_entity.type
_entity.pdbx_description
1 polymer ?
#
loop_
_entity_poly.entity_id
_entity_poly.type
_entity_poly.pdbx_seq_one_letter_code
_entity_poly.pdbx_strand_id
1 'polypeptide(L)'
;MDKNLLYIIFIFLSFFNITAQEKEEILILLGEKISHVKMPVCITEDTITEPDILDIFAPLNNVNNEADFHRLKQLFFPDDTLIVIGLSKQQYLARYKVIKMFTEHKHIDTVEFITYVPELFKYEHALLFLKTSKNGCFSLVNNQFVDIYLDKNNKWASHYASLDYTHPNNIHTSLKPVKIDFTKEISFDITDLDNATLQERYPSKYYIFINNKAIAVWGNYIEDVIELKMNAIFGD
;
A
#
# COMPACT_ATOMS: atom_id res chain seq x y z
N MET A 1 4.96 23.52 51.75
CA MET A 1 5.11 23.59 50.29
C MET A 1 3.84 24.20 49.73
N ASP A 2 3.94 25.33 49.04
CA ASP A 2 2.79 26.14 48.67
C ASP A 2 2.00 25.50 47.52
N LYS A 3 0.68 25.33 47.68
CA LYS A 3 -0.17 24.62 46.70
C LYS A 3 -0.20 25.34 45.34
N ASN A 4 0.05 26.64 45.33
CA ASN A 4 0.11 27.45 44.12
C ASN A 4 1.38 27.18 43.29
N LEU A 5 2.50 26.79 43.93
CA LEU A 5 3.74 26.46 43.21
C LEU A 5 3.63 25.10 42.50
N LEU A 6 2.92 24.14 43.10
CA LEU A 6 2.69 22.82 42.50
C LEU A 6 1.78 22.92 41.25
N TYR A 7 0.79 23.81 41.28
CA TYR A 7 -0.13 24.03 40.17
C TYR A 7 0.54 24.70 38.96
N ILE A 8 1.47 25.63 39.21
CA ILE A 8 2.25 26.28 38.14
C ILE A 8 3.21 25.29 37.47
N ILE A 9 3.83 24.38 38.25
CA ILE A 9 4.68 23.32 37.69
C ILE A 9 3.85 22.33 36.84
N PHE A 10 2.63 22.00 37.26
CA PHE A 10 1.75 21.10 36.51
C PHE A 10 1.29 21.72 35.18
N ILE A 11 0.96 23.02 35.17
CA ILE A 11 0.60 23.74 33.94
C ILE A 11 1.81 23.84 33.01
N PHE A 12 3.00 24.15 33.53
CA PHE A 12 4.22 24.19 32.71
C PHE A 12 4.58 22.82 32.10
N LEU A 13 4.40 21.72 32.84
CA LEU A 13 4.62 20.37 32.30
C LEU A 13 3.60 20.00 31.21
N SER A 14 2.35 20.48 31.29
CA SER A 14 1.36 20.28 30.23
C SER A 14 1.64 21.08 28.94
N PHE A 15 2.35 22.21 29.04
CA PHE A 15 2.84 22.96 27.87
C PHE A 15 4.13 22.40 27.28
N PHE A 16 4.89 21.61 28.06
CA PHE A 16 6.04 20.83 27.59
C PHE A 16 5.71 19.40 27.16
N ASN A 17 4.43 19.06 26.99
CA ASN A 17 4.04 18.06 25.98
C ASN A 17 4.31 18.66 24.59
N ILE A 18 5.59 18.90 24.31
CA ILE A 18 6.13 18.86 22.96
C ILE A 18 5.61 17.54 22.43
N THR A 19 4.61 17.61 21.56
CA THR A 19 4.20 16.49 20.72
C THR A 19 5.46 16.08 19.98
N ALA A 20 6.20 15.12 20.53
CA ALA A 20 7.21 14.41 19.79
C ALA A 20 6.44 13.83 18.61
N GLN A 21 6.61 14.47 17.46
CA GLN A 21 6.11 13.93 16.20
C GLN A 21 6.95 12.68 15.99
N GLU A 22 6.48 11.56 16.54
CA GLU A 22 7.09 10.26 16.33
C GLU A 22 7.16 10.06 14.82
N LYS A 23 8.39 10.02 14.34
CA LYS A 23 8.72 9.92 12.93
C LYS A 23 8.16 8.59 12.45
N GLU A 24 7.24 8.60 11.48
CA GLU A 24 6.80 7.35 10.83
C GLU A 24 8.04 6.64 10.28
N GLU A 25 8.32 5.45 10.79
CA GLU A 25 9.45 4.65 10.34
C GLU A 25 9.07 3.89 9.07
N ILE A 26 9.93 4.00 8.07
CA ILE A 26 9.78 3.28 6.80
C ILE A 26 10.61 2.01 6.90
N LEU A 27 9.96 0.88 6.68
CA LEU A 27 10.56 -0.44 6.60
C LEU A 27 10.62 -0.87 5.13
N ILE A 28 11.83 -1.16 4.66
CA ILE A 28 12.06 -1.68 3.30
C ILE A 28 12.56 -3.12 3.42
N LEU A 29 11.84 -4.05 2.80
CA LEU A 29 12.19 -5.46 2.86
C LEU A 29 11.85 -6.22 1.58
N LEU A 30 12.62 -7.25 1.30
CA LEU A 30 12.27 -8.30 0.36
C LEU A 30 11.48 -9.36 1.10
N GLY A 31 10.26 -9.63 0.64
CA GLY A 31 9.36 -10.62 1.21
C GLY A 31 8.98 -11.72 0.24
N GLU A 32 8.74 -12.92 0.78
CA GLU A 32 8.10 -14.05 0.11
C GLU A 32 6.65 -14.16 0.61
N LYS A 33 5.69 -14.21 -0.31
CA LYS A 33 4.27 -14.26 0.03
C LYS A 33 3.94 -15.58 0.72
N ILE A 34 3.39 -15.49 1.93
CA ILE A 34 2.86 -16.65 2.66
C ILE A 34 1.37 -16.82 2.32
N SER A 35 0.58 -15.76 2.52
CA SER A 35 -0.88 -15.82 2.33
C SER A 35 -1.47 -14.43 2.14
N HIS A 36 -2.70 -14.39 1.63
CA HIS A 36 -3.55 -13.22 1.69
C HIS A 36 -4.98 -13.64 1.97
N VAL A 37 -5.72 -12.82 2.72
CA VAL A 37 -7.13 -13.04 3.02
C VAL A 37 -7.91 -11.81 2.60
N LYS A 38 -8.91 -12.01 1.74
CA LYS A 38 -9.88 -10.98 1.39
C LYS A 38 -10.71 -10.66 2.63
N MET A 39 -10.60 -9.43 3.14
CA MET A 39 -11.33 -9.02 4.34
C MET A 39 -12.77 -8.62 3.97
N PRO A 40 -13.75 -8.86 4.86
CA PRO A 40 -15.06 -8.26 4.71
C PRO A 40 -14.91 -6.73 4.74
N VAL A 41 -15.67 -6.06 3.88
CA VAL A 41 -15.77 -4.61 3.89
C VAL A 41 -16.42 -4.19 5.21
N CYS A 42 -15.73 -3.36 6.00
CA CYS A 42 -16.36 -2.62 7.09
C CYS A 42 -16.76 -1.24 6.56
N ILE A 43 -18.06 -0.94 6.49
CA ILE A 43 -18.53 0.44 6.30
C ILE A 43 -18.68 1.09 7.66
N THR A 44 -18.03 2.24 7.83
CA THR A 44 -18.14 3.11 8.99
C THR A 44 -19.14 4.23 8.70
N GLU A 45 -19.96 4.60 9.69
CA GLU A 45 -21.10 5.53 9.57
C GLU A 45 -20.73 6.93 9.01
N ASP A 46 -19.47 7.33 9.09
CA ASP A 46 -18.99 8.70 8.81
C ASP A 46 -18.93 9.12 7.32
N THR A 47 -19.45 8.32 6.37
CA THR A 47 -19.30 8.58 4.92
C THR A 47 -20.60 8.78 4.13
N ILE A 48 -21.74 8.96 4.80
CA ILE A 48 -23.03 9.22 4.15
C ILE A 48 -23.16 10.72 3.87
N THR A 49 -22.88 11.16 2.64
CA THR A 49 -23.08 12.56 2.20
C THR A 49 -23.95 12.73 0.95
N GLU A 50 -24.63 11.69 0.46
CA GLU A 50 -25.54 11.83 -0.68
C GLU A 50 -26.99 12.15 -0.26
N PRO A 51 -27.64 13.18 -0.84
CA PRO A 51 -28.99 13.61 -0.49
C PRO A 51 -30.07 12.59 -0.84
N ASP A 52 -29.87 11.75 -1.86
CA ASP A 52 -30.87 10.75 -2.28
C ASP A 52 -30.97 9.56 -1.30
N ILE A 53 -29.96 9.37 -0.44
CA ILE A 53 -29.98 8.38 0.64
C ILE A 53 -30.64 8.97 1.90
N LEU A 54 -30.51 10.28 2.12
CA LEU A 54 -31.14 10.98 3.25
C LEU A 54 -32.66 10.84 3.25
N ASP A 55 -33.32 10.74 2.10
CA ASP A 55 -34.77 10.51 2.00
C ASP A 55 -35.20 9.10 2.43
N ILE A 56 -34.33 8.10 2.29
CA ILE A 56 -34.56 6.73 2.79
C ILE A 56 -34.45 6.69 4.31
N PHE A 57 -33.56 7.51 4.89
CA PHE A 57 -33.33 7.61 6.34
C PHE A 57 -34.07 8.79 7.02
N ALA A 58 -34.82 9.60 6.27
CA ALA A 58 -35.56 10.76 6.78
C ALA A 58 -36.51 10.44 7.96
N PRO A 59 -37.17 9.25 8.03
CA PRO A 59 -37.98 8.89 9.20
C PRO A 59 -37.18 8.65 10.49
N LEU A 60 -35.87 8.35 10.39
CA LEU A 60 -35.01 8.06 11.54
C LEU A 60 -34.44 9.32 12.20
N ASN A 61 -34.38 10.43 11.49
CA ASN A 61 -33.85 11.71 12.00
C ASN A 61 -34.81 12.46 12.96
N ASN A 62 -36.05 11.98 13.13
CA ASN A 62 -37.05 12.55 14.06
C ASN A 62 -37.35 11.62 15.26
N VAL A 63 -36.50 10.62 15.50
CA VAL A 63 -36.69 9.62 16.54
C VAL A 63 -36.05 10.09 17.83
N ASN A 64 -36.86 10.66 18.72
CA ASN A 64 -36.37 11.27 19.97
C ASN A 64 -36.32 10.29 21.16
N ASN A 65 -36.65 9.00 20.95
CA ASN A 65 -36.59 7.99 22.01
C ASN A 65 -36.16 6.61 21.49
N GLU A 66 -35.58 5.83 22.41
CA GLU A 66 -34.96 4.53 22.16
C GLU A 66 -35.94 3.44 21.70
N ALA A 67 -37.22 3.55 22.09
CA ALA A 67 -38.25 2.58 21.74
C ALA A 67 -38.68 2.69 20.26
N ASP A 68 -38.78 3.90 19.75
CA ASP A 68 -39.10 4.17 18.34
C ASP A 68 -37.94 3.77 17.42
N PHE A 69 -36.70 3.93 17.87
CA PHE A 69 -35.51 3.44 17.16
C PHE A 69 -35.53 1.90 17.04
N HIS A 70 -35.83 1.21 18.13
CA HIS A 70 -35.90 -0.25 18.16
C HIS A 70 -37.02 -0.81 17.27
N ARG A 71 -38.14 -0.10 17.17
CA ARG A 71 -39.28 -0.44 16.30
C ARG A 71 -38.95 -0.25 14.81
N LEU A 72 -38.29 0.85 14.46
CA LEU A 72 -37.87 1.11 13.07
C LEU A 72 -36.79 0.11 12.62
N LYS A 73 -35.87 -0.25 13.51
CA LYS A 73 -34.86 -1.30 13.26
C LYS A 73 -35.50 -2.64 12.89
N GLN A 74 -36.56 -3.05 13.59
CA GLN A 74 -37.32 -4.26 13.27
C GLN A 74 -38.14 -4.17 11.98
N LEU A 75 -38.60 -2.97 11.60
CA LEU A 75 -39.45 -2.77 10.43
C LEU A 75 -38.66 -2.83 9.12
N PHE A 76 -37.43 -2.29 9.12
CA PHE A 76 -36.58 -2.20 7.93
C PHE A 76 -35.53 -3.31 7.86
N PHE A 77 -35.22 -3.97 8.98
CA PHE A 77 -34.21 -5.03 9.06
C PHE A 77 -34.71 -6.21 9.93
N PRO A 78 -35.74 -6.96 9.45
CA PRO A 78 -36.37 -8.02 10.22
C PRO A 78 -35.47 -9.24 10.48
N ASP A 79 -34.44 -9.42 9.65
CA ASP A 79 -33.35 -10.38 9.80
C ASP A 79 -32.04 -9.60 9.70
N ASP A 80 -30.99 -9.96 10.45
CA ASP A 80 -29.65 -9.32 10.60
C ASP A 80 -28.94 -8.90 9.28
N THR A 81 -29.58 -8.09 8.46
CA THR A 81 -29.21 -7.75 7.09
C THR A 81 -28.76 -6.32 7.11
N LEU A 82 -27.45 -6.16 7.24
CA LEU A 82 -26.78 -4.87 7.10
C LEU A 82 -26.84 -4.47 5.61
N ILE A 83 -27.63 -3.44 5.26
CA ILE A 83 -27.56 -2.81 3.94
C ILE A 83 -26.45 -1.77 3.97
N VAL A 84 -25.45 -2.01 3.14
CA VAL A 84 -24.13 -1.38 3.15
C VAL A 84 -23.95 -0.71 1.78
N ILE A 85 -24.28 0.58 1.67
CA ILE A 85 -24.06 1.35 0.43
C ILE A 85 -22.91 2.33 0.69
N GLY A 86 -21.73 1.94 0.20
CA GLY A 86 -20.56 2.80 0.09
C GLY A 86 -19.51 2.06 -0.73
N LEU A 87 -18.85 2.78 -1.65
CA LEU A 87 -17.81 2.25 -2.55
C LEU A 87 -16.55 1.93 -1.75
N SER A 88 -16.62 0.88 -0.94
CA SER A 88 -15.51 0.37 -0.17
C SER A 88 -14.50 -0.30 -1.09
N LYS A 89 -13.28 0.22 -1.11
CA LYS A 89 -12.18 -0.48 -1.78
C LYS A 89 -11.97 -1.81 -1.05
N GLN A 90 -11.89 -2.88 -1.82
CA GLN A 90 -11.67 -4.21 -1.29
C GLN A 90 -10.36 -4.26 -0.49
N GLN A 91 -10.46 -4.67 0.78
CA GLN A 91 -9.32 -4.83 1.68
C GLN A 91 -8.79 -6.27 1.67
N TYR A 92 -7.50 -6.40 1.90
CA TYR A 92 -6.81 -7.67 2.05
C TYR A 92 -5.83 -7.62 3.22
N LEU A 93 -5.82 -8.66 4.04
CA LEU A 93 -4.77 -8.93 5.00
C LEU A 93 -3.68 -9.73 4.30
N ALA A 94 -2.51 -9.14 4.10
CA ALA A 94 -1.35 -9.74 3.46
C ALA A 94 -0.35 -10.24 4.51
N ARG A 95 0.24 -11.42 4.27
CA ARG A 95 1.29 -11.99 5.13
C ARG A 95 2.49 -12.43 4.29
N TYR A 96 3.66 -11.94 4.66
CA TYR A 96 4.92 -12.19 3.96
C TYR A 96 6.01 -12.63 4.92
N LYS A 97 6.78 -13.64 4.53
CA LYS A 97 8.04 -14.02 5.18
C LYS A 97 9.11 -13.03 4.76
N VAL A 98 9.90 -12.53 5.69
CA VAL A 98 10.99 -11.61 5.39
C VAL A 98 12.22 -12.41 4.94
N ILE A 99 12.71 -12.14 3.74
CA ILE A 99 13.96 -12.73 3.20
C ILE A 99 15.15 -11.85 3.58
N LYS A 100 15.03 -10.53 3.34
CA LYS A 100 16.09 -9.55 3.60
C LYS A 100 15.46 -8.21 3.98
N MET A 101 15.94 -7.60 5.05
CA MET A 101 15.62 -6.21 5.38
C MET A 101 16.72 -5.29 4.84
N PHE A 102 16.33 -4.12 4.35
CA PHE A 102 17.23 -3.08 3.82
C PHE A 102 17.29 -1.84 4.71
N THR A 103 16.54 -1.85 5.81
CA THR A 103 16.47 -0.77 6.80
C THR A 103 16.91 -1.32 8.15
N GLU A 104 17.52 -0.46 8.97
CA GLU A 104 17.93 -0.83 10.32
C GLU A 104 16.69 -0.92 11.21
N HIS A 105 16.24 -2.14 11.46
CA HIS A 105 15.12 -2.42 12.36
C HIS A 105 15.39 -3.71 13.13
N LYS A 106 14.71 -3.90 14.27
CA LYS A 106 14.73 -5.19 14.97
C LYS A 106 14.34 -6.30 14.00
N HIS A 107 15.02 -7.43 14.08
CA HIS A 107 14.77 -8.60 13.25
C HIS A 107 13.29 -8.99 13.28
N ILE A 108 12.68 -9.04 12.09
CA ILE A 108 11.30 -9.44 11.85
C ILE A 108 11.35 -10.59 10.83
N ASP A 109 10.80 -11.75 11.19
CA ASP A 109 10.74 -12.93 10.31
C ASP A 109 9.53 -12.91 9.38
N THR A 110 8.47 -12.21 9.78
CA THR A 110 7.19 -12.17 9.07
C THR A 110 6.53 -10.83 9.30
N VAL A 111 5.95 -10.27 8.24
CA VAL A 111 5.15 -9.05 8.30
C VAL A 111 3.71 -9.34 7.89
N GLU A 112 2.79 -8.69 8.59
CA GLU A 112 1.36 -8.69 8.29
C GLU A 112 0.90 -7.24 8.12
N PHE A 113 0.16 -6.96 7.05
CA PHE A 113 -0.31 -5.62 6.74
C PHE A 113 -1.62 -5.64 5.96
N ILE A 114 -2.39 -4.57 6.08
CA ILE A 114 -3.61 -4.37 5.29
C ILE A 114 -3.25 -3.62 4.00
N THR A 115 -3.75 -4.09 2.87
CA THR A 115 -3.58 -3.45 1.56
C THR A 115 -4.86 -3.49 0.74
N TYR A 116 -4.96 -2.58 -0.21
CA TYR A 116 -6.04 -2.48 -1.20
C TYR A 116 -5.57 -2.86 -2.61
N VAL A 117 -4.35 -3.41 -2.73
CA VAL A 117 -3.67 -3.65 -4.01
C VAL A 117 -3.67 -5.15 -4.32
N PRO A 118 -4.68 -5.67 -5.02
CA PRO A 118 -4.76 -7.11 -5.32
C PRO A 118 -3.65 -7.59 -6.26
N GLU A 119 -3.07 -6.71 -7.08
CA GLU A 119 -1.99 -7.02 -8.02
C GLU A 119 -0.76 -7.56 -7.30
N LEU A 120 -0.50 -7.12 -6.06
CA LEU A 120 0.59 -7.61 -5.23
C LEU A 120 0.57 -9.14 -5.10
N PHE A 121 -0.62 -9.75 -5.03
CA PHE A 121 -0.77 -11.18 -4.81
C PHE A 121 -0.50 -12.03 -6.05
N LYS A 122 -0.26 -11.43 -7.22
CA LYS A 122 0.22 -12.16 -8.41
C LYS A 122 1.66 -12.63 -8.26
N TYR A 123 2.43 -11.96 -7.40
CA TYR A 123 3.86 -12.19 -7.25
C TYR A 123 4.16 -13.09 -6.04
N GLU A 124 5.18 -13.94 -6.21
CA GLU A 124 5.71 -14.80 -5.16
C GLU A 124 6.62 -14.00 -4.23
N HIS A 125 7.46 -13.14 -4.81
CA HIS A 125 8.40 -12.27 -4.12
C HIS A 125 8.11 -10.81 -4.45
N ALA A 126 8.22 -9.95 -3.44
CA ALA A 126 8.03 -8.52 -3.60
C ALA A 126 9.00 -7.73 -2.72
N LEU A 127 9.49 -6.62 -3.25
CA LEU A 127 10.09 -5.55 -2.46
C LEU A 127 8.95 -4.68 -1.92
N LEU A 128 8.83 -4.66 -0.59
CA LEU A 128 7.76 -3.98 0.14
C LEU A 128 8.32 -2.73 0.81
N PHE A 129 7.60 -1.63 0.63
CA PHE A 129 7.82 -0.36 1.32
C PHE A 129 6.68 -0.20 2.32
N LEU A 130 6.96 -0.44 3.59
CA LEU A 130 5.98 -0.41 4.66
C LEU A 130 6.21 0.79 5.55
N LYS A 131 5.14 1.34 6.11
CA LYS A 131 5.20 2.25 7.23
C LYS A 131 4.47 1.67 8.43
N THR A 132 4.98 1.98 9.61
CA THR A 132 4.41 1.55 10.88
C THR A 132 3.51 2.64 11.44
N SER A 133 2.27 2.31 11.78
CA SER A 133 1.38 3.20 12.53
C SER A 133 1.67 3.17 14.03
N LYS A 134 1.10 4.12 14.78
CA LYS A 134 1.30 4.25 16.24
C LYS A 134 0.95 3.00 17.05
N ASN A 135 0.07 2.15 16.54
CA ASN A 135 -0.33 0.89 17.17
C ASN A 135 0.51 -0.32 16.69
N GLY A 136 1.58 -0.09 15.93
CA GLY A 136 2.46 -1.14 15.42
C GLY A 136 1.95 -1.87 14.17
N CYS A 137 0.86 -1.41 13.55
CA CYS A 137 0.37 -2.00 12.31
C CYS A 137 1.18 -1.52 11.10
N PHE A 138 1.46 -2.41 10.16
CA PHE A 138 2.11 -2.07 8.90
C PHE A 138 1.09 -1.74 7.82
N SER A 139 1.47 -0.83 6.90
CA SER A 139 0.73 -0.53 5.67
C SER A 139 1.70 -0.18 4.54
N LEU A 140 1.30 -0.40 3.28
CA LEU A 140 2.12 -0.01 2.13
C LEU A 140 2.26 1.51 2.06
N VAL A 141 3.48 1.99 1.88
CA VAL A 141 3.75 3.40 1.55
C VAL A 141 3.17 3.68 0.16
N ASN A 142 2.20 4.59 0.09
CA ASN A 142 1.54 5.01 -1.15
C ASN A 142 1.01 3.84 -2.02
N ASN A 143 0.62 2.72 -1.40
CA ASN A 143 0.21 1.50 -2.11
C ASN A 143 1.26 0.95 -3.09
N GLN A 144 2.54 1.25 -2.87
CA GLN A 144 3.63 0.84 -3.74
C GLN A 144 4.31 -0.44 -3.27
N PHE A 145 4.64 -1.29 -4.25
CA PHE A 145 5.50 -2.45 -4.10
C PHE A 145 6.22 -2.67 -5.44
N VAL A 146 7.23 -3.53 -5.46
CA VAL A 146 7.91 -3.96 -6.69
C VAL A 146 7.95 -5.47 -6.73
N ASP A 147 7.62 -6.05 -7.88
CA ASP A 147 7.81 -7.46 -8.15
C ASP A 147 9.30 -7.76 -8.38
N ILE A 148 9.78 -8.83 -7.74
CA ILE A 148 11.21 -9.17 -7.69
C ILE A 148 11.41 -10.62 -8.10
N TYR A 149 12.46 -10.88 -8.86
CA TYR A 149 12.79 -12.18 -9.45
C TYR A 149 14.26 -12.50 -9.28
N LEU A 150 14.59 -13.79 -9.30
CA LEU A 150 15.98 -14.26 -9.31
C LEU A 150 16.53 -14.26 -10.72
N ASP A 151 17.74 -13.74 -10.88
CA ASP A 151 18.60 -14.03 -12.04
C ASP A 151 19.23 -15.43 -11.91
N LYS A 152 19.89 -15.91 -12.98
CA LYS A 152 20.58 -17.21 -12.98
C LYS A 152 21.78 -17.28 -12.01
N ASN A 153 22.20 -16.16 -11.42
CA ASN A 153 23.26 -16.08 -10.41
C ASN A 153 22.70 -15.94 -8.99
N ASN A 154 21.40 -16.15 -8.79
CA ASN A 154 20.69 -16.00 -7.52
C ASN A 154 20.72 -14.58 -6.93
N LYS A 155 20.77 -13.56 -7.78
CA LYS A 155 20.61 -12.15 -7.40
C LYS A 155 19.17 -11.70 -7.64
N TRP A 156 18.67 -10.87 -6.75
CA TRP A 156 17.33 -10.31 -6.83
C TRP A 156 17.28 -9.07 -7.70
N ALA A 157 16.35 -9.05 -8.65
CA ALA A 157 16.16 -7.95 -9.57
C ALA A 157 14.69 -7.74 -9.94
N SER A 158 14.36 -6.53 -10.37
CA SER A 158 13.09 -6.25 -11.04
C SER A 158 13.33 -5.99 -12.53
N HIS A 159 12.27 -6.07 -13.32
CA HIS A 159 12.30 -5.67 -14.72
C HIS A 159 12.44 -4.13 -14.85
N TYR A 160 12.82 -3.63 -16.03
CA TYR A 160 12.87 -2.19 -16.27
C TYR A 160 11.47 -1.56 -16.13
N ALA A 161 11.30 -0.62 -15.22
CA ALA A 161 10.06 0.14 -15.08
C ALA A 161 10.26 1.57 -15.62
N SER A 162 9.59 1.89 -16.74
CA SER A 162 9.74 3.20 -17.39
C SER A 162 9.42 4.37 -16.46
N LEU A 163 8.36 4.22 -15.66
CA LEU A 163 7.91 5.22 -14.68
C LEU A 163 8.98 5.58 -13.65
N ASP A 164 9.88 4.65 -13.31
CA ASP A 164 10.94 4.93 -12.33
C ASP A 164 12.00 5.87 -12.90
N TYR A 165 12.24 5.81 -14.21
CA TYR A 165 13.24 6.66 -14.89
C TYR A 165 12.65 7.97 -15.43
N THR A 166 11.34 8.01 -15.67
CA THR A 166 10.64 9.23 -16.12
C THR A 166 10.12 10.08 -14.96
N HIS A 167 10.19 9.59 -13.72
CA HIS A 167 9.87 10.36 -12.53
C HIS A 167 10.73 11.64 -12.45
N PRO A 168 10.18 12.82 -12.12
CA PRO A 168 10.93 14.08 -12.05
C PRO A 168 12.23 13.99 -11.24
N ASN A 169 12.21 13.26 -10.13
CA ASN A 169 13.38 13.09 -9.24
C ASN A 169 14.44 12.12 -9.79
N ASN A 170 14.14 11.38 -10.86
CA ASN A 170 15.02 10.37 -11.45
C ASN A 170 15.45 10.70 -12.89
N ILE A 171 14.96 11.77 -13.51
CA ILE A 171 15.29 12.11 -14.92
C ILE A 171 16.81 12.28 -15.16
N HIS A 172 17.57 12.58 -14.11
CA HIS A 172 19.02 12.76 -14.14
C HIS A 172 19.78 11.70 -13.34
N THR A 173 19.13 10.57 -13.00
CA THR A 173 19.79 9.50 -12.26
C THR A 173 20.99 8.93 -13.02
N SER A 174 22.07 8.67 -12.28
CA SER A 174 23.25 7.97 -12.80
C SER A 174 22.99 6.47 -12.96
N LEU A 175 21.98 5.93 -12.27
CA LEU A 175 21.56 4.53 -12.37
C LEU A 175 21.19 4.20 -13.81
N LYS A 176 21.60 3.00 -14.25
CA LYS A 176 21.30 2.49 -15.59
C LYS A 176 20.80 1.06 -15.46
N PRO A 177 19.74 0.70 -16.18
CA PRO A 177 19.32 -0.69 -16.23
C PRO A 177 20.42 -1.53 -16.89
N VAL A 178 20.52 -2.78 -16.48
CA VAL A 178 21.45 -3.77 -17.02
C VAL A 178 20.68 -4.93 -17.65
N LYS A 179 21.34 -5.69 -18.53
CA LYS A 179 20.77 -6.97 -19.00
C LYS A 179 20.70 -7.94 -17.85
N ILE A 180 19.56 -8.60 -17.68
CA ILE A 180 19.35 -9.57 -16.62
C ILE A 180 18.90 -10.88 -17.24
N ASP A 181 19.63 -11.94 -16.93
CA ASP A 181 19.28 -13.29 -17.33
C ASP A 181 18.41 -13.92 -16.24
N PHE A 182 17.10 -13.64 -16.31
CA PHE A 182 16.15 -14.11 -15.31
C PHE A 182 16.02 -15.64 -15.32
N THR A 183 15.83 -16.23 -14.13
CA THR A 183 15.63 -17.68 -14.00
C THR A 183 14.30 -18.13 -14.61
N LYS A 184 13.27 -17.29 -14.55
CA LYS A 184 11.95 -17.50 -15.17
C LYS A 184 11.68 -16.36 -16.15
N GLU A 185 10.96 -16.66 -17.23
CA GLU A 185 10.48 -15.62 -18.16
C GLU A 185 9.57 -14.64 -17.42
N ILE A 186 9.83 -13.34 -17.59
CA ILE A 186 8.96 -12.26 -17.11
C ILE A 186 8.30 -11.67 -18.35
N SER A 187 7.01 -11.96 -18.53
CA SER A 187 6.26 -11.53 -19.71
C SER A 187 4.97 -10.83 -19.32
N PHE A 188 4.64 -9.76 -20.05
CA PHE A 188 3.41 -9.00 -19.88
C PHE A 188 2.53 -9.16 -21.12
N ASP A 189 1.23 -9.40 -20.91
CA ASP A 189 0.25 -9.37 -21.99
C ASP A 189 0.09 -7.92 -22.48
N ILE A 190 0.21 -7.75 -23.79
CA ILE A 190 0.12 -6.45 -24.46
C ILE A 190 -0.99 -6.43 -25.52
N THR A 191 -1.88 -7.41 -25.52
CA THR A 191 -2.95 -7.57 -26.55
C THR A 191 -3.83 -6.32 -26.67
N ASP A 192 -4.14 -5.68 -25.54
CA ASP A 192 -5.08 -4.56 -25.48
C ASP A 192 -4.41 -3.18 -25.41
N LEU A 193 -3.09 -3.10 -25.66
CA LEU A 193 -2.34 -1.85 -25.57
C LEU A 193 -2.18 -1.18 -26.93
N ASP A 194 -2.42 0.13 -26.98
CA ASP A 194 -2.05 0.93 -28.14
C ASP A 194 -0.53 1.14 -28.25
N ASN A 195 -0.07 1.55 -29.43
CA ASN A 195 1.36 1.73 -29.70
C ASN A 195 2.02 2.79 -28.81
N ALA A 196 1.31 3.84 -28.39
CA ALA A 196 1.86 4.89 -27.55
C ALA A 196 2.12 4.37 -26.13
N THR A 197 1.12 3.71 -25.55
CA THR A 197 1.20 3.04 -24.26
C THR A 197 2.26 1.94 -24.27
N LEU A 198 2.37 1.19 -25.38
CA LEU A 198 3.38 0.15 -25.56
C LEU A 198 4.80 0.73 -25.52
N GLN A 199 5.05 1.80 -26.27
CA GLN A 199 6.37 2.46 -26.30
C GLN A 199 6.73 3.09 -24.96
N GLU A 200 5.75 3.65 -24.26
CA GLU A 200 5.95 4.25 -22.94
C GLU A 200 6.26 3.20 -21.88
N ARG A 201 5.44 2.15 -21.77
CA ARG A 201 5.54 1.14 -20.70
C ARG A 201 6.62 0.09 -20.96
N TYR A 202 6.77 -0.34 -22.21
CA TYR A 202 7.66 -1.42 -22.60
C TYR A 202 8.61 -1.01 -23.73
N PRO A 203 9.55 -0.07 -23.53
CA PRO A 203 10.43 0.37 -24.61
C PRO A 203 11.23 -0.81 -25.20
N SER A 204 11.28 -0.91 -26.54
CA SER A 204 11.91 -2.04 -27.26
C SER A 204 13.39 -2.26 -26.96
N LYS A 205 14.08 -1.26 -26.40
CA LYS A 205 15.45 -1.40 -25.90
C LYS A 205 15.55 -2.38 -24.72
N TYR A 206 14.50 -2.47 -23.91
CA TYR A 206 14.47 -3.21 -22.64
C TYR A 206 13.62 -4.49 -22.69
N TYR A 207 12.83 -4.64 -23.76
CA TYR A 207 11.88 -5.73 -23.93
C TYR A 207 11.99 -6.38 -25.31
N ILE A 208 11.74 -7.70 -25.37
CA ILE A 208 11.55 -8.46 -26.60
C ILE A 208 10.05 -8.69 -26.80
N PHE A 209 9.56 -8.53 -28.03
CA PHE A 209 8.15 -8.72 -28.36
C PHE A 209 7.91 -10.03 -29.12
N ILE A 210 7.11 -10.94 -28.56
CA ILE A 210 6.75 -12.23 -29.15
C ILE A 210 5.28 -12.52 -28.85
N ASN A 211 4.46 -12.80 -29.88
CA ASN A 211 3.08 -13.28 -29.73
C ASN A 211 2.24 -12.50 -28.69
N ASN A 212 2.09 -11.18 -28.88
CA ASN A 212 1.37 -10.28 -27.96
C ASN A 212 1.91 -10.28 -26.51
N LYS A 213 3.19 -10.56 -26.34
CA LYS A 213 3.89 -10.41 -25.06
C LYS A 213 5.06 -9.46 -25.17
N ALA A 214 5.25 -8.63 -24.15
CA ALA A 214 6.50 -7.94 -23.88
C ALA A 214 7.29 -8.76 -22.85
N ILE A 215 8.45 -9.28 -23.24
CA ILE A 215 9.32 -10.11 -22.40
C ILE A 215 10.49 -9.27 -21.91
N ALA A 216 10.64 -9.13 -20.60
CA ALA A 216 11.70 -8.33 -20.00
C ALA A 216 13.07 -8.99 -20.20
N VAL A 217 14.05 -8.22 -20.68
CA VAL A 217 15.45 -8.64 -20.82
C VAL A 217 16.45 -7.67 -20.19
N TRP A 218 15.96 -6.54 -19.68
CA TRP A 218 16.71 -5.59 -18.86
C TRP A 218 15.95 -5.25 -17.58
N GLY A 219 16.70 -4.79 -16.59
CA GLY A 219 16.15 -4.38 -15.31
C GLY A 219 17.20 -3.80 -14.38
N ASN A 220 16.90 -3.82 -13.09
CA ASN A 220 17.77 -3.30 -12.04
C ASN A 220 17.87 -4.33 -10.91
N TYR A 221 19.05 -4.44 -10.30
CA TYR A 221 19.21 -5.20 -9.07
C TYR A 221 18.58 -4.44 -7.90
N ILE A 222 18.25 -5.18 -6.85
CA ILE A 222 17.37 -4.70 -5.77
C ILE A 222 17.86 -3.39 -5.12
N GLU A 223 19.16 -3.18 -4.94
CA GLU A 223 19.70 -1.94 -4.38
C GLU A 223 19.40 -0.71 -5.26
N ASP A 224 19.60 -0.81 -6.58
CA ASP A 224 19.26 0.25 -7.53
C ASP A 224 17.74 0.51 -7.57
N VAL A 225 16.93 -0.56 -7.48
CA VAL A 225 15.47 -0.45 -7.43
C VAL A 225 15.04 0.33 -6.20
N ILE A 226 15.65 0.04 -5.04
CA ILE A 226 15.36 0.77 -3.81
C ILE A 226 15.71 2.25 -3.97
N GLU A 227 16.87 2.58 -4.51
CA GLU A 227 17.28 3.98 -4.73
C GLU A 227 16.30 4.72 -5.66
N LEU A 228 15.93 4.13 -6.80
CA LEU A 228 14.95 4.72 -7.72
C LEU A 228 13.60 4.97 -7.06
N LYS A 229 13.11 4.01 -6.26
CA LYS A 229 11.83 4.14 -5.55
C LYS A 229 11.90 5.14 -4.41
N MET A 230 12.98 5.17 -3.65
CA MET A 230 13.15 6.13 -2.57
C MET A 230 13.16 7.57 -3.11
N ASN A 231 13.84 7.81 -4.23
CA ASN A 231 13.82 9.12 -4.89
C ASN A 231 12.42 9.48 -5.41
N ALA A 232 11.64 8.50 -5.89
CA ALA A 232 10.30 8.74 -6.39
C ALA A 232 9.26 8.96 -5.27
N ILE A 233 9.39 8.22 -4.16
CA ILE A 233 8.44 8.28 -3.02
C ILE A 233 8.74 9.47 -2.10
N PHE A 234 10.02 9.81 -1.91
CA PHE A 234 10.47 10.77 -0.90
C PHE A 234 11.36 11.89 -1.45
N GLY A 235 11.62 11.92 -2.76
CA GLY A 235 12.33 13.06 -3.35
C GLY A 235 11.41 14.28 -3.38
N ASP A 236 11.90 15.37 -2.81
CA ASP A 236 11.22 16.67 -2.75
C ASP A 236 11.18 17.39 -4.11
#